data_AF-A0A6G3XYE8-F1
#
_entry.id   AF-A0A6G3XYE8-F1
#
_cell.length_a   1.000
_cell.length_b   1.000
_cell.length_c   1.000
_cell.angle_alpha   90.00
_cell.angle_beta   90.00
_cell.angle_gamma   90.00
#
_symmetry.space_group_name_H-M   'P 1'
#
loop_
_entity.id
_entity.type
_entity.pdbx_description
1 polymer ?
#
loop_
_entity_poly.entity_id
_entity_poly.type
_entity_poly.pdbx_seq_one_letter_code
_entity_poly.pdbx_strand_id
1 'polypeptide(L)'
;PVVALLSGTPAGELAAQLHDGLTALVLADTPGGTPGAVELHSDERQYPLTQNQKALWFLKHLNPDGYAYNIGGAVEVNVALEPDLMFEAVRRLIARHPALRTNFLLVDGQAV
;
A
#
# COMPACT_ATOMS: atom_id res chain seq x y z
N PRO A 1 11.77 -15.84 -7.52
CA PRO A 1 10.54 -16.37 -8.17
C PRO A 1 10.09 -15.58 -9.40
N VAL A 2 9.91 -14.24 -9.31
CA VAL A 2 9.43 -13.42 -10.44
C VAL A 2 10.38 -13.50 -11.64
N VAL A 3 11.69 -13.42 -11.42
CA VAL A 3 12.68 -13.56 -12.50
C VAL A 3 12.63 -14.95 -13.15
N ALA A 4 12.53 -16.03 -12.37
CA ALA A 4 12.42 -17.40 -12.89
C ALA A 4 11.13 -17.60 -13.73
N LEU A 5 10.01 -17.04 -13.27
CA LEU A 5 8.74 -17.03 -14.02
C LEU A 5 8.90 -16.31 -15.36
N LEU A 6 9.55 -15.15 -15.37
CA LEU A 6 9.75 -14.34 -16.58
C LEU A 6 10.82 -14.92 -17.53
N SER A 7 11.73 -15.75 -17.02
CA SER A 7 12.76 -16.43 -17.79
C SER A 7 12.31 -17.75 -18.42
N GLY A 8 11.03 -18.11 -18.30
CA GLY A 8 10.46 -19.29 -18.95
C GLY A 8 10.73 -20.62 -18.22
N THR A 9 11.04 -20.58 -16.92
CA THR A 9 11.16 -21.81 -16.11
C THR A 9 9.86 -22.63 -16.17
N PRO A 10 9.91 -23.95 -16.45
CA PRO A 10 8.73 -24.80 -16.46
C PRO A 10 7.95 -24.71 -15.14
N ALA A 11 6.62 -24.72 -15.22
CA ALA A 11 5.77 -24.55 -14.05
C ALA A 11 6.05 -25.57 -12.93
N GLY A 12 6.40 -26.81 -13.28
CA GLY A 12 6.76 -27.87 -12.32
C GLY A 12 8.05 -27.56 -11.54
N GLU A 13 9.08 -27.04 -12.20
CA GLU A 13 10.33 -26.63 -11.55
C GLU A 13 10.13 -25.40 -10.68
N LEU A 14 9.36 -24.42 -11.16
CA LEU A 14 9.02 -23.24 -10.37
C LEU A 14 8.20 -23.62 -9.12
N ALA A 15 7.26 -24.55 -9.25
CA ALA A 15 6.48 -25.06 -8.12
C ALA A 15 7.36 -25.78 -7.09
N ALA A 16 8.30 -26.61 -7.53
CA ALA A 16 9.26 -27.27 -6.64
C ALA A 16 10.15 -26.26 -5.92
N GLN A 17 10.71 -25.28 -6.65
CA GLN A 17 11.55 -24.24 -6.07
C GLN A 17 10.79 -23.39 -5.03
N LEU A 18 9.53 -23.04 -5.33
CA LEU A 18 8.67 -22.34 -4.39
C LEU A 18 8.35 -23.19 -3.16
N HIS A 19 8.04 -24.47 -3.36
CA HIS A 19 7.74 -25.41 -2.28
C HIS A 19 8.92 -25.58 -1.33
N ASP A 20 10.12 -25.80 -1.87
CA ASP A 20 11.34 -25.96 -1.07
C ASP A 20 11.67 -24.67 -0.30
N GLY A 21 11.56 -23.52 -0.97
CA GLY A 21 11.78 -22.21 -0.34
C GLY A 21 10.79 -21.89 0.77
N LEU A 22 9.50 -22.18 0.56
CA LEU A 22 8.46 -22.00 1.58
C LEU A 22 8.64 -22.98 2.75
N THR A 23 9.00 -24.23 2.47
CA THR A 23 9.25 -25.25 3.50
C THR A 23 10.44 -24.85 4.36
N ALA A 24 11.52 -24.35 3.75
CA ALA A 24 12.67 -23.84 4.48
C ALA A 24 12.31 -22.62 5.36
N LEU A 25 11.47 -21.70 4.87
CA LEU A 25 10.98 -20.56 5.67
C LEU A 25 10.12 -20.99 6.85
N VAL A 26 9.24 -21.98 6.67
CA VAL A 26 8.40 -22.54 7.75
C VAL A 26 9.24 -23.27 8.79
N LEU A 27 10.27 -24.02 8.36
CA LEU A 27 11.17 -24.73 9.28
C LEU A 27 12.13 -23.77 10.01
N ALA A 28 12.45 -22.62 9.41
CA ALA A 28 13.23 -21.56 10.03
C ALA A 28 12.41 -20.67 10.99
N ASP A 29 11.08 -20.85 11.04
CA ASP A 29 10.19 -20.09 11.92
C ASP A 29 10.53 -20.41 13.39
N THR A 30 11.27 -19.50 14.00
CA THR A 30 11.47 -19.45 15.45
C THR A 30 10.17 -18.94 16.05
N PRO A 31 9.67 -19.45 17.19
CA PRO A 31 8.45 -18.93 17.81
C PRO A 31 8.64 -17.45 18.17
N GLY A 32 8.22 -16.55 17.27
CA GLY A 32 8.38 -15.11 17.41
C GLY A 32 8.66 -14.28 16.14
N GLY A 33 8.85 -14.87 14.95
CA GLY A 33 9.07 -14.02 13.77
C GLY A 33 9.07 -14.73 12.44
N THR A 34 7.90 -14.80 11.80
CA THR A 34 7.77 -15.30 10.44
C THR A 34 8.29 -14.25 9.46
N PRO A 35 9.32 -14.52 8.64
CA PRO A 35 9.70 -13.63 7.55
C PRO A 35 8.56 -13.60 6.53
N GLY A 36 7.79 -12.51 6.52
CA GLY A 36 6.60 -12.36 5.67
C GLY A 36 5.26 -12.53 6.39
N ALA A 37 5.24 -12.70 7.72
CA ALA A 37 4.01 -12.43 8.47
C ALA A 37 3.66 -10.96 8.30
N VAL A 38 2.45 -10.70 7.81
CA VAL A 38 1.87 -9.36 7.87
C VAL A 38 1.77 -9.00 9.35
N GLU A 39 2.51 -8.00 9.80
CA GLU A 39 2.34 -7.45 11.13
C GLU A 39 0.91 -6.95 11.27
N LEU A 40 0.11 -7.68 12.03
CA LEU A 40 -1.23 -7.26 12.40
C LEU A 40 -1.08 -6.17 13.45
N HIS A 41 -1.26 -4.92 13.02
CA HIS A 41 -1.29 -3.80 13.94
C HIS A 41 -2.58 -3.85 14.77
N SER A 42 -2.43 -3.80 16.09
CA SER A 42 -3.52 -3.88 17.06
C SER A 42 -4.16 -2.52 17.37
N ASP A 43 -3.45 -1.42 17.10
CA ASP A 43 -4.04 -0.08 17.14
C ASP A 43 -4.70 0.23 15.79
N GLU A 44 -6.03 0.29 15.77
CA GLU A 44 -6.80 0.65 14.57
C GLU A 44 -6.65 2.12 14.17
N ARG A 45 -6.02 2.94 15.01
CA ARG A 45 -5.94 4.40 14.83
C ARG A 45 -4.58 4.88 14.37
N GLN A 46 -3.52 4.07 14.51
CA GLN A 46 -2.16 4.45 14.12
C GLN A 46 -1.44 3.26 13.51
N TYR A 47 -0.78 3.50 12.38
CA TYR A 47 -0.07 2.47 11.62
C TYR A 47 1.30 2.99 11.19
N PRO A 48 2.35 2.18 11.24
CA PRO A 48 3.64 2.59 10.73
C PRO A 48 3.55 2.84 9.23
N LEU A 49 4.11 3.98 8.79
CA LEU A 49 4.22 4.27 7.37
C LEU A 49 5.13 3.25 6.68
N THR A 50 4.73 2.84 5.49
CA THR A 50 5.62 2.19 4.54
C THR A 50 6.82 3.10 4.22
N GLN A 51 7.94 2.51 3.77
CA GLN A 51 9.13 3.27 3.43
C GLN A 51 8.86 4.38 2.39
N ASN A 52 8.02 4.10 1.39
CA ASN A 52 7.65 5.08 0.38
C ASN A 52 6.76 6.20 0.95
N GLN A 53 5.85 5.89 1.88
CA GLN A 53 5.08 6.93 2.56
C GLN A 53 5.98 7.84 3.40
N LYS A 54 6.98 7.29 4.12
CA LYS A 54 7.97 8.10 4.87
C LYS A 54 8.76 9.03 3.94
N ALA A 55 9.19 8.53 2.78
CA ALA A 55 9.90 9.34 1.79
C ALA A 55 9.03 10.49 1.25
N LEU A 56 7.78 10.22 0.88
CA LEU A 56 6.85 11.25 0.41
C LEU A 56 6.52 12.27 1.49
N TRP A 57 6.31 11.83 2.73
CA TRP A 57 6.06 12.70 3.88
C TRP A 57 7.24 13.66 4.12
N PHE A 58 8.46 13.14 4.05
CA PHE A 58 9.68 13.94 4.19
C PHE A 58 9.82 14.96 3.06
N LEU A 59 9.59 14.55 1.81
CA LEU A 59 9.65 15.44 0.64
C LEU A 59 8.61 16.56 0.73
N LYS A 60 7.40 16.26 1.23
CA LYS A 60 6.37 17.27 1.46
C LYS A 60 6.76 18.26 2.57
N HIS A 61 7.44 17.81 3.62
CA HIS A 61 7.95 18.70 4.67
C HIS A 61 9.08 19.61 4.18
N LEU A 62 9.93 19.12 3.26
CA LEU A 62 11.01 19.92 2.69
C LEU A 62 10.49 21.03 1.76
N ASN A 63 9.38 20.81 1.07
CA ASN A 63 8.73 21.80 0.21
C ASN A 63 7.20 21.80 0.42
N PRO A 64 6.70 22.50 1.46
CA PRO A 64 5.29 22.50 1.83
C PRO A 64 4.36 23.04 0.73
N ASP A 65 4.83 24.00 -0.06
CA ASP A 65 4.06 24.61 -1.15
C ASP A 65 4.22 23.85 -2.48
N GLY A 66 5.03 22.78 -2.49
CA GLY A 66 5.26 21.95 -3.66
C GLY A 66 4.06 21.07 -4.03
N TYR A 67 3.86 20.92 -5.34
CA TYR A 67 2.79 20.11 -5.96
C TYR A 67 3.32 18.88 -6.72
N ALA A 68 4.62 18.58 -6.62
CA ALA A 68 5.29 17.55 -7.43
C ALA A 68 4.69 16.14 -7.29
N TYR A 69 4.01 15.87 -6.17
CA TYR A 69 3.37 14.58 -5.87
C TYR A 69 1.84 14.62 -5.94
N ASN A 70 1.26 15.69 -6.50
CA ASN A 70 -0.16 15.72 -6.80
C ASN A 70 -0.44 14.89 -8.07
N ILE A 71 -1.36 13.93 -7.97
CA ILE A 71 -1.86 13.19 -9.13
C ILE A 71 -3.19 13.82 -9.54
N GLY A 72 -3.16 14.58 -10.64
CA GLY A 72 -4.35 15.20 -11.23
C GLY A 72 -4.82 14.44 -12.47
N GLY A 73 -6.14 14.43 -12.69
CA GLY A 73 -6.76 13.90 -13.90
C GLY A 73 -8.08 14.59 -14.17
N ALA A 74 -8.50 14.61 -15.44
CA ALA A 74 -9.79 15.13 -15.86
C ALA A 74 -10.45 14.13 -16.80
N VAL A 75 -11.78 14.06 -16.75
CA VAL A 75 -12.59 13.20 -17.60
C VAL A 75 -13.73 14.03 -18.16
N GLU A 76 -13.97 13.92 -19.46
CA GLU A 76 -15.14 14.49 -20.12
C GLU A 76 -16.30 13.48 -20.06
N VAL A 77 -17.47 13.96 -19.62
CA VAL A 77 -18.68 13.14 -19.52
C VAL A 77 -19.72 13.71 -20.49
N ASN A 78 -19.99 12.96 -21.56
CA ASN A 78 -20.87 13.38 -22.66
C ASN A 78 -22.37 13.14 -22.39
N VAL A 79 -22.77 13.10 -21.12
CA VAL A 79 -24.15 12.91 -20.68
C VAL A 79 -24.48 13.86 -19.53
N ALA A 80 -25.76 14.10 -19.28
CA ALA A 80 -26.19 14.90 -18.14
C ALA A 80 -25.73 14.24 -16.82
N LEU A 81 -25.01 15.01 -16.01
CA LEU A 81 -24.62 14.63 -14.66
C LEU A 81 -25.59 15.22 -13.66
N GLU A 82 -26.01 14.41 -12.69
CA GLU A 82 -26.78 14.85 -11.53
C GLU A 82 -25.76 15.15 -10.40
N PRO A 83 -25.57 16.43 -9.99
CA PRO A 83 -24.51 16.81 -9.07
C PRO A 83 -24.59 16.14 -7.71
N ASP A 84 -25.79 15.92 -7.18
CA ASP A 84 -25.98 15.33 -5.85
C ASP A 84 -25.59 13.85 -5.86
N LEU A 85 -25.93 13.11 -6.92
CA LEU A 85 -25.49 11.73 -7.12
C LEU A 85 -23.99 11.62 -7.31
N MET A 86 -23.35 12.55 -8.03
CA MET A 86 -21.89 12.60 -8.15
C MET A 86 -21.26 12.77 -6.76
N PHE A 87 -21.75 13.75 -5.99
CA PHE A 87 -21.23 14.03 -4.67
C PHE A 87 -21.36 12.82 -3.73
N GLU A 88 -22.51 12.16 -3.74
CA GLU A 88 -22.75 10.94 -2.97
C GLU A 88 -21.84 9.79 -3.41
N ALA A 89 -21.59 9.62 -4.71
CA ALA A 89 -20.66 8.61 -5.21
C ALA A 89 -19.23 8.82 -4.69
N VAL A 90 -18.75 10.08 -4.69
CA VAL A 90 -17.43 10.42 -4.13
C VAL A 90 -17.39 10.20 -2.62
N ARG A 91 -18.44 10.55 -1.89
CA ARG A 91 -18.52 10.27 -0.44
C ARG A 91 -18.43 8.77 -0.16
N ARG A 92 -19.10 7.94 -0.96
CA ARG A 92 -19.02 6.48 -0.84
C ARG A 92 -17.62 5.95 -1.14
N LEU A 93 -16.92 6.51 -2.13
CA LEU A 93 -15.53 6.18 -2.42
C LEU A 93 -14.63 6.49 -1.21
N ILE A 94 -14.75 7.69 -0.64
CA ILE A 94 -13.99 8.10 0.55
C ILE A 94 -14.29 7.18 1.74
N ALA A 95 -15.57 6.86 2.00
CA ALA A 95 -15.96 5.97 3.09
C ALA A 95 -15.36 4.56 2.92
N ARG A 96 -15.44 4.01 1.70
CA ARG A 96 -14.97 2.67 1.35
C ARG A 96 -13.45 2.50 1.45
N HIS A 97 -12.68 3.54 1.11
CA HIS A 97 -11.22 3.44 1.01
C HIS A 97 -10.51 4.13 2.19
N PRO A 98 -9.89 3.37 3.12
CA PRO A 98 -9.17 3.96 4.26
C PRO A 98 -8.09 4.97 3.85
N ALA A 99 -7.39 4.71 2.74
CA ALA A 99 -6.33 5.59 2.22
C ALA A 99 -6.81 7.01 1.89
N LEU A 100 -8.11 7.19 1.56
CA LEU A 100 -8.69 8.52 1.29
C LEU A 100 -9.11 9.26 2.58
N ARG A 101 -8.97 8.61 3.75
CA ARG A 101 -9.27 9.15 5.09
C ARG A 101 -8.05 9.14 6.01
N THR A 102 -6.88 8.74 5.49
CA THR A 102 -5.63 8.68 6.24
C THR A 102 -5.03 10.08 6.38
N ASN A 103 -4.58 10.42 7.58
CA ASN A 103 -3.74 11.58 7.85
C ASN A 103 -2.37 11.10 8.36
N PHE A 104 -1.33 11.87 8.09
CA PHE A 104 0.02 11.60 8.59
C PHE A 104 0.36 12.61 9.67
N LEU A 105 0.76 12.12 10.84
CA LEU A 105 1.06 12.91 12.03
C LEU A 105 2.53 12.73 12.42
N LEU A 106 3.07 13.69 13.18
CA LEU A 106 4.37 13.57 13.81
C LEU A 106 4.16 13.28 15.30
N VAL A 107 4.53 12.08 15.74
CA VAL A 107 4.43 11.64 17.14
C VAL A 107 5.81 11.18 17.58
N ASP A 108 6.33 11.75 18.67
CA ASP A 108 7.66 11.43 19.22
C ASP A 108 8.81 11.45 18.17
N GLY A 109 8.72 12.37 17.20
CA GLY A 109 9.70 12.52 16.13
C GLY A 109 9.61 11.45 15.02
N GLN A 110 8.58 10.62 15.02
CA GLN A 110 8.27 9.65 13.96
C GLN A 110 6.98 10.01 13.22
N ALA A 111 7.01 9.85 11.90
CA ALA A 111 5.81 9.97 11.09
C ALA A 111 4.96 8.69 11.23
N VAL A 112 3.71 8.87 11.64
CA VAL A 112 2.68 7.82 11.85
C VAL A 112 1.38 8.15 11.13
#